data_AF-A0A2S9F8I0-F1
#
_entry.id   AF-A0A2S9F8I0-F1
#
_cell.length_a   1.000
_cell.length_b   1.000
_cell.length_c   1.000
_cell.angle_alpha   90.00
_cell.angle_beta   90.00
_cell.angle_gamma   90.00
#
_symmetry.space_group_name_H-M   'P 1'
#
loop_
_entity.id
_entity.type
_entity.pdbx_description
1 polymer ?
#
loop_
_entity_poly.entity_id
_entity_poly.type
_entity_poly.pdbx_seq_one_letter_code
_entity_poly.pdbx_strand_id
1 'polypeptide(L)'
;VNGWWYVSNFGVPWSNDFPEYKFGFTTILLGLSLVALLVAAWLHFTGRDVPPPDDTPPLWKRIAQSPLAIATWALVVFEVVSLTVAMASQYPAWTVGRSNLEAMAGKTCGMAEDVLVEQDVNAGVLRPIGVPVGEALGEVAPGTSVGFSPNGIPSDVSADPVMEQPGSDNFADSDSGEVTGSEAGTEGGTTATTGVNGSRARLPYGLDPARTPVVGSWRSGTQQPASLRSAWYQLPAGWSDQDRSESLLVVAAAGRFDPSEVVVQWAGDGDAAGEAAGSIEFGDVGAAPAWRNLRAPLSAIPAEATRIRLVATDDDLSPDHWIAVTPPRIPELRTLQDVVGSTDPVLLDWLVGLAFPCQRPFGHQNGVTEVPKWRILPDRFGAEANSPVMDYLGGGPLGITELLLRPITVPTYLKTAWFRDWGALQQLMPFYPNAEPARLNLGTTERSGLWSPAPLRLS
;
A
#
# COMPACT_ATOMS: atom_id res chain seq x y z
N VAL A 1 -1.77 -8.85 -19.67
CA VAL A 1 -2.45 -9.10 -18.38
C VAL A 1 -3.95 -8.87 -18.51
N ASN A 2 -4.75 -9.36 -17.57
CA ASN A 2 -6.17 -9.03 -17.41
C ASN A 2 -6.33 -7.94 -16.32
N GLY A 3 -5.57 -6.86 -16.47
CA GLY A 3 -5.47 -5.79 -15.49
C GLY A 3 -6.56 -4.74 -15.67
N TRP A 4 -7.10 -4.26 -14.56
CA TRP A 4 -8.01 -3.12 -14.50
C TRP A 4 -7.38 -1.98 -13.69
N TRP A 5 -7.98 -0.79 -13.76
CA TRP A 5 -7.48 0.37 -13.04
C TRP A 5 -7.72 0.29 -11.53
N TYR A 6 -6.67 0.56 -10.75
CA TYR A 6 -6.72 0.77 -9.30
C TYR A 6 -7.62 -0.27 -8.59
N VAL A 7 -8.68 0.20 -7.95
CA VAL A 7 -9.61 -0.60 -7.15
C VAL A 7 -10.46 -1.60 -7.95
N SER A 8 -10.62 -1.40 -9.27
CA SER A 8 -11.30 -2.37 -10.14
C SER A 8 -10.46 -3.63 -10.38
N ASN A 9 -9.16 -3.58 -10.09
CA ASN A 9 -8.25 -4.73 -10.26
C ASN A 9 -8.30 -5.71 -9.10
N PHE A 10 -8.91 -5.34 -7.97
CA PHE A 10 -8.90 -6.16 -6.76
C PHE A 10 -9.58 -7.50 -7.04
N GLY A 11 -8.85 -8.59 -6.81
CA GLY A 11 -9.31 -9.99 -6.95
C GLY A 11 -9.51 -10.46 -8.38
N VAL A 12 -9.18 -9.65 -9.38
CA VAL A 12 -9.30 -10.03 -10.79
C VAL A 12 -8.28 -11.13 -11.13
N PRO A 13 -8.71 -12.28 -11.69
CA PRO A 13 -7.81 -13.34 -12.14
C PRO A 13 -6.80 -12.84 -13.20
N TRP A 14 -5.53 -13.19 -13.03
CA TRP A 14 -4.42 -12.75 -13.90
C TRP A 14 -4.34 -11.24 -14.07
N SER A 15 -4.65 -10.48 -13.02
CA SER A 15 -4.54 -9.02 -13.00
C SER A 15 -3.12 -8.52 -13.32
N ASN A 16 -2.11 -9.24 -12.81
CA ASN A 16 -0.69 -8.92 -13.00
C ASN A 16 0.07 -9.96 -13.85
N ASP A 17 -0.63 -10.98 -14.36
CA ASP A 17 -0.03 -12.09 -15.13
C ASP A 17 -0.71 -12.26 -16.49
N PHE A 18 -0.09 -13.03 -17.39
CA PHE A 18 -0.76 -13.42 -18.63
C PHE A 18 -1.81 -14.51 -18.37
N PRO A 19 -3.05 -14.38 -18.88
CA PRO A 19 -4.05 -15.44 -18.75
C PRO A 19 -3.60 -16.77 -19.33
N GLU A 20 -3.71 -17.82 -18.52
CA GLU A 20 -3.26 -19.16 -18.89
C GLU A 20 -4.14 -20.28 -18.34
N TYR A 21 -4.11 -21.41 -19.05
CA TYR A 21 -4.63 -22.68 -18.56
C TYR A 21 -3.70 -23.80 -19.04
N LYS A 22 -2.76 -24.21 -18.17
CA LYS A 22 -1.60 -25.08 -18.47
C LYS A 22 -0.60 -24.49 -19.48
N PHE A 23 -1.09 -23.78 -20.48
CA PHE A 23 -0.35 -22.94 -21.42
C PHE A 23 -1.01 -21.56 -21.48
N GLY A 24 -0.21 -20.54 -21.78
CA GLY A 24 -0.74 -19.19 -22.05
C GLY A 24 -1.77 -19.20 -23.17
N PHE A 25 -2.88 -18.48 -22.97
CA PHE A 25 -3.91 -18.36 -24.01
C PHE A 25 -3.36 -17.79 -25.32
N THR A 26 -2.35 -16.92 -25.24
CA THR A 26 -1.59 -16.41 -26.39
C THR A 26 -0.98 -17.55 -27.23
N THR A 27 -0.31 -18.51 -26.58
CA THR A 27 0.30 -19.67 -27.24
C THR A 27 -0.75 -20.56 -27.89
N ILE A 28 -1.88 -20.79 -27.21
CA ILE A 28 -2.99 -21.60 -27.74
C ILE A 28 -3.58 -20.92 -28.98
N LEU A 29 -3.89 -19.62 -28.90
CA LEU A 29 -4.46 -18.86 -30.02
C LEU A 29 -3.48 -18.74 -31.20
N LEU A 30 -2.19 -18.61 -30.93
CA LEU A 30 -1.16 -18.62 -31.97
C LEU A 30 -1.10 -19.97 -32.69
N GLY A 31 -1.14 -21.08 -31.93
CA GLY A 31 -1.20 -22.43 -32.49
C GLY A 31 -2.45 -22.65 -33.36
N LEU A 32 -3.62 -22.21 -32.89
CA LEU A 32 -4.86 -22.26 -33.67
C LEU A 32 -4.79 -21.40 -34.93
N SER A 33 -4.15 -20.23 -34.85
CA SER A 33 -3.93 -19.35 -36.01
C SER A 33 -3.03 -19.99 -37.06
N LEU A 34 -1.97 -20.68 -36.64
CA LEU A 34 -1.09 -21.43 -37.53
C LEU A 34 -1.85 -22.58 -38.21
N VAL A 35 -2.66 -23.34 -37.45
CA VAL A 35 -3.51 -24.39 -38.02
C VAL A 35 -4.50 -23.81 -39.04
N ALA A 36 -5.17 -22.70 -38.72
CA ALA A 36 -6.08 -22.03 -39.64
C ALA A 36 -5.37 -21.58 -40.93
N LEU A 37 -4.14 -21.06 -40.83
CA LEU A 37 -3.33 -20.66 -41.97
C LEU A 37 -2.92 -21.86 -42.83
N LEU A 38 -2.51 -22.98 -42.21
CA LEU A 38 -2.20 -24.22 -42.93
C LEU A 38 -3.43 -24.77 -43.67
N VAL A 39 -4.61 -24.73 -43.03
CA VAL A 39 -5.88 -25.12 -43.65
C VAL A 39 -6.21 -24.20 -44.83
N ALA A 40 -6.06 -22.88 -44.67
CA ALA A 40 -6.29 -21.91 -45.72
C ALA A 40 -5.33 -22.13 -46.92
N ALA A 41 -4.04 -22.36 -46.65
CA ALA A 41 -3.06 -22.68 -47.68
C ALA A 41 -3.42 -23.98 -48.42
N TRP A 42 -3.80 -25.03 -47.70
CA TRP A 42 -4.24 -26.28 -48.31
C TRP A 42 -5.50 -26.10 -49.17
N LEU A 43 -6.50 -25.35 -48.71
CA LEU A 43 -7.69 -25.03 -49.51
C LEU A 43 -7.34 -24.23 -50.77
N HIS A 44 -6.40 -23.27 -50.66
CA HIS A 44 -5.92 -22.48 -51.79
C HIS A 44 -5.22 -23.34 -52.86
N PHE A 45 -4.34 -24.26 -52.44
CA PHE A 45 -3.60 -25.12 -53.38
C PHE A 45 -4.40 -26.30 -53.93
N THR A 46 -5.49 -26.72 -53.29
CA THR A 46 -6.31 -27.87 -53.75
C THR A 46 -7.40 -27.52 -54.76
N GLY A 47 -7.55 -26.25 -55.14
CA GLY A 47 -8.39 -25.84 -56.28
C GLY A 47 -9.88 -26.19 -56.14
N ARG A 48 -10.45 -25.99 -54.94
CA ARG A 48 -11.87 -26.24 -54.67
C ARG A 48 -12.74 -25.07 -55.14
N ASP A 49 -12.81 -24.87 -56.45
CA ASP A 49 -13.54 -23.75 -57.08
C ASP A 49 -15.05 -24.01 -57.23
N VAL A 50 -15.52 -25.22 -56.91
CA VAL A 50 -16.94 -25.58 -56.99
C VAL A 50 -17.57 -25.51 -55.60
N PRO A 51 -18.56 -24.63 -55.36
CA PRO A 51 -19.27 -24.58 -54.08
C PRO A 51 -19.99 -25.93 -53.83
N PRO A 52 -19.94 -26.48 -52.60
CA PRO A 52 -20.71 -27.68 -52.25
C PRO A 52 -22.22 -27.44 -52.51
N PRO A 53 -22.99 -28.46 -52.93
CA PRO A 53 -24.43 -28.33 -53.16
C PRO A 53 -25.18 -27.79 -51.93
N ASP A 54 -26.28 -27.05 -52.16
CA ASP A 54 -27.10 -26.27 -51.20
C ASP A 54 -27.80 -27.09 -50.08
N ASP A 55 -27.36 -28.31 -49.79
CA ASP A 55 -27.86 -29.08 -48.66
C ASP A 55 -27.34 -28.52 -47.34
N THR A 56 -28.19 -28.60 -46.30
CA THR A 56 -28.01 -28.03 -44.95
C THR A 56 -26.54 -27.78 -44.59
N PRO A 57 -26.09 -26.51 -44.52
CA PRO A 57 -24.68 -26.21 -44.37
C PRO A 57 -24.17 -26.85 -43.07
N PRO A 58 -23.04 -27.56 -43.11
CA PRO A 58 -22.48 -28.23 -41.95
C PRO A 58 -22.21 -27.21 -40.83
N LEU A 59 -22.30 -27.64 -39.57
CA LEU A 59 -22.21 -26.77 -38.38
C LEU A 59 -21.01 -25.80 -38.40
N TRP A 60 -19.86 -26.24 -38.94
CA TRP A 60 -18.67 -25.39 -39.05
C TRP A 60 -18.87 -24.19 -40.01
N LYS A 61 -19.67 -24.31 -41.07
CA LYS A 61 -20.02 -23.16 -41.93
C LYS A 61 -20.91 -22.17 -41.20
N ARG A 62 -21.79 -22.63 -40.30
CA ARG A 62 -22.63 -21.75 -39.45
C ARG A 62 -21.80 -20.99 -38.41
N ILE A 63 -20.81 -21.66 -37.80
CA ILE A 63 -19.87 -21.03 -36.86
C ILE A 63 -18.96 -20.03 -37.59
N ALA A 64 -18.50 -20.37 -38.80
CA ALA A 64 -17.66 -19.51 -39.63
C ALA A 64 -18.39 -18.31 -40.25
N GLN A 65 -19.73 -18.21 -40.15
CA GLN A 65 -20.50 -17.07 -40.67
C GLN A 65 -20.31 -15.79 -39.84
N SER A 66 -19.87 -15.89 -38.57
CA SER A 66 -19.73 -14.72 -37.69
C SER A 66 -18.58 -14.87 -36.67
N PRO A 67 -17.33 -15.11 -37.12
CA PRO A 67 -16.20 -15.33 -36.22
C PRO A 67 -15.93 -14.13 -35.31
N LEU A 68 -16.13 -12.91 -35.80
CA LEU A 68 -15.99 -11.68 -35.00
C LEU A 68 -17.05 -11.61 -33.90
N ALA A 69 -18.30 -11.99 -34.18
CA ALA A 69 -19.35 -11.96 -33.18
C ALA A 69 -19.08 -12.98 -32.05
N ILE A 70 -18.59 -14.17 -32.41
CA ILE A 70 -18.20 -15.20 -31.44
C ILE A 70 -17.03 -14.73 -30.59
N ALA A 71 -15.98 -14.18 -31.21
CA ALA A 71 -14.82 -13.66 -30.49
C ALA A 71 -15.21 -12.51 -29.53
N THR A 72 -16.07 -11.60 -30.00
CA THR A 72 -16.58 -10.49 -29.18
C THR A 72 -17.37 -11.01 -27.99
N TRP A 73 -18.30 -11.96 -28.20
CA TRP A 73 -19.06 -12.55 -27.10
C TRP A 73 -18.17 -13.31 -26.11
N ALA A 74 -17.15 -14.03 -26.60
CA ALA A 74 -16.21 -14.71 -25.73
C ALA A 74 -15.42 -13.72 -24.85
N LEU A 75 -14.98 -12.59 -25.41
CA LEU A 75 -14.32 -11.52 -24.68
C LEU A 75 -15.25 -10.91 -23.62
N VAL A 76 -16.48 -10.54 -24.00
CA VAL A 76 -17.46 -9.96 -23.07
C VAL A 76 -17.78 -10.92 -21.93
N VAL A 77 -18.01 -12.21 -22.24
CA VAL A 77 -18.25 -13.23 -21.21
C VAL A 77 -17.03 -13.37 -20.30
N PHE A 78 -15.82 -13.38 -20.86
CA PHE A 78 -14.59 -13.42 -20.07
C PHE A 78 -14.48 -12.24 -19.11
N GLU A 79 -14.70 -11.01 -19.58
CA GLU A 79 -14.65 -9.80 -18.74
C GLU A 79 -15.71 -9.83 -17.62
N VAL A 80 -16.96 -10.17 -17.95
CA VAL A 80 -18.06 -10.25 -16.96
C VAL A 80 -17.79 -11.34 -15.94
N VAL A 81 -17.37 -12.54 -16.37
CA VAL A 81 -17.03 -13.63 -15.45
C VAL A 81 -15.85 -13.25 -14.58
N SER A 82 -14.83 -12.62 -15.14
CA SER A 82 -13.64 -12.20 -14.41
C SER A 82 -13.96 -11.24 -13.26
N LEU A 83 -14.73 -10.18 -13.55
CA LEU A 83 -15.16 -9.21 -12.53
C LEU A 83 -16.15 -9.82 -11.52
N THR A 84 -17.01 -10.74 -11.96
CA THR A 84 -17.93 -11.46 -11.06
C THR A 84 -17.18 -12.39 -10.11
N VAL A 85 -16.18 -13.11 -10.62
CA VAL A 85 -15.30 -13.95 -9.80
C VAL A 85 -14.54 -13.09 -8.80
N ALA A 86 -14.01 -11.94 -9.21
CA ALA A 86 -13.31 -11.00 -8.34
C ALA A 86 -14.19 -10.50 -7.18
N MET A 87 -15.46 -10.20 -7.47
CA MET A 87 -16.45 -9.79 -6.46
C MET A 87 -16.77 -10.94 -5.48
N ALA A 88 -16.97 -12.15 -6.00
CA ALA A 88 -17.39 -13.30 -5.19
C ALA A 88 -16.26 -13.89 -4.34
N SER A 89 -15.04 -13.99 -4.90
CA SER A 89 -13.90 -14.64 -4.24
C SER A 89 -13.30 -13.79 -3.12
N GLN A 90 -13.41 -12.47 -3.21
CA GLN A 90 -12.89 -11.56 -2.19
C GLN A 90 -13.84 -11.32 -1.03
N TYR A 91 -15.13 -11.65 -1.17
CA TYR A 91 -16.09 -11.40 -0.10
C TYR A 91 -15.62 -12.05 1.22
N PRO A 92 -15.56 -11.30 2.34
CA PRO A 92 -16.21 -10.01 2.60
C PRO A 92 -15.38 -8.74 2.29
N ALA A 93 -14.16 -8.85 1.73
CA ALA A 93 -13.32 -7.70 1.42
C ALA A 93 -13.95 -6.73 0.42
N TRP A 94 -13.42 -5.52 0.40
CA TRP A 94 -13.92 -4.45 -0.45
C TRP A 94 -13.77 -4.77 -1.94
N THR A 95 -14.83 -4.55 -2.70
CA THR A 95 -14.84 -4.57 -4.17
C THR A 95 -15.76 -3.47 -4.68
N VAL A 96 -15.51 -2.98 -5.90
CA VAL A 96 -16.41 -2.00 -6.57
C VAL A 96 -17.84 -2.54 -6.63
N GLY A 97 -18.00 -3.83 -6.94
CA GLY A 97 -19.31 -4.50 -6.98
C GLY A 97 -20.02 -4.50 -5.62
N ARG A 98 -19.34 -4.95 -4.55
CA ARG A 98 -19.92 -4.94 -3.19
C ARG A 98 -20.28 -3.52 -2.77
N SER A 99 -19.40 -2.55 -2.99
CA SER A 99 -19.63 -1.14 -2.62
C SER A 99 -20.86 -0.56 -3.32
N ASN A 100 -21.05 -0.83 -4.61
CA ASN A 100 -22.23 -0.37 -5.35
C ASN A 100 -23.53 -1.03 -4.86
N LEU A 101 -23.49 -2.33 -4.53
CA LEU A 101 -24.63 -3.04 -3.96
C LEU A 101 -25.01 -2.49 -2.58
N GLU A 102 -24.02 -2.20 -1.74
CA GLU A 102 -24.20 -1.63 -0.41
C GLU A 102 -24.69 -0.17 -0.44
N ALA A 103 -24.27 0.61 -1.44
CA ALA A 103 -24.78 1.97 -1.65
C ALA A 103 -26.29 1.98 -1.90
N MET A 104 -26.84 0.97 -2.60
CA MET A 104 -28.29 0.82 -2.76
C MET A 104 -29.02 0.55 -1.44
N ALA A 105 -28.32 0.04 -0.44
CA ALA A 105 -28.82 -0.18 0.92
C ALA A 105 -28.52 0.99 1.88
N GLY A 106 -27.98 2.11 1.38
CA GLY A 106 -27.70 3.33 2.16
C GLY A 106 -26.28 3.44 2.71
N LYS A 107 -25.41 2.45 2.51
CA LYS A 107 -23.98 2.54 2.86
C LYS A 107 -23.19 3.17 1.71
N THR A 108 -23.18 4.49 1.64
CA THR A 108 -22.73 5.22 0.45
C THR A 108 -21.26 5.65 0.47
N CYS A 109 -20.54 5.48 1.58
CA CYS A 109 -19.19 6.04 1.73
C CYS A 109 -18.06 5.20 1.12
N GLY A 110 -18.41 4.14 0.39
CA GLY A 110 -17.46 3.39 -0.41
C GLY A 110 -16.36 2.76 0.42
N MET A 111 -15.12 2.95 0.00
CA MET A 111 -13.93 2.38 0.66
C MET A 111 -13.65 3.00 2.03
N ALA A 112 -14.21 4.17 2.35
CA ALA A 112 -14.00 4.82 3.65
C ALA A 112 -14.52 3.99 4.85
N GLU A 113 -15.46 3.08 4.60
CA GLU A 113 -16.02 2.16 5.62
C GLU A 113 -15.16 0.91 5.84
N ASP A 114 -14.25 0.61 4.90
CA ASP A 114 -13.43 -0.60 4.90
C ASP A 114 -11.94 -0.32 5.09
N VAL A 115 -11.50 0.92 4.92
CA VAL A 115 -10.15 1.34 5.33
C VAL A 115 -10.18 1.60 6.83
N LEU A 116 -9.34 0.86 7.55
CA LEU A 116 -9.11 1.01 8.97
C LEU A 116 -7.87 1.87 9.19
N VAL A 117 -7.98 2.83 10.11
CA VAL A 117 -6.98 3.85 10.42
C VAL A 117 -6.58 3.73 11.88
N GLU A 118 -5.26 3.71 12.12
CA GLU A 118 -4.68 3.78 13.46
C GLU A 118 -4.31 5.24 13.79
N GLN A 119 -5.13 5.93 14.58
CA GLN A 119 -4.89 7.35 14.91
C GLN A 119 -3.75 7.55 15.92
N ASP A 120 -3.69 6.74 16.97
CA ASP A 120 -2.61 6.77 17.97
C ASP A 120 -1.81 5.47 17.93
N VAL A 121 -0.71 5.50 17.16
CA VAL A 121 0.21 4.37 16.99
C VAL A 121 0.94 3.97 18.28
N ASN A 122 0.91 4.81 19.32
CA ASN A 122 1.60 4.55 20.58
C ASN A 122 0.69 3.88 21.63
N ALA A 123 -0.63 3.91 21.44
CA ALA A 123 -1.60 3.34 22.39
C ALA A 123 -1.55 1.81 22.43
N GLY A 124 -1.36 1.18 21.26
CA GLY A 124 -1.38 -0.27 21.10
C GLY A 124 -0.08 -1.01 21.43
N VAL A 125 1.00 -0.31 21.80
CA VAL A 125 2.32 -0.92 22.01
C VAL A 125 2.29 -1.89 23.19
N LEU A 126 2.70 -3.13 22.95
CA LEU A 126 2.66 -4.17 23.98
C LEU A 126 3.73 -3.94 25.04
N ARG A 127 3.42 -4.35 26.28
CA ARG A 127 4.32 -4.17 27.42
C ARG A 127 5.26 -5.37 27.55
N PRO A 128 6.58 -5.13 27.68
CA PRO A 128 7.52 -6.21 27.94
C PRO A 128 7.35 -6.76 29.36
N ILE A 129 7.63 -8.05 29.51
CA ILE A 129 7.55 -8.78 30.78
C ILE A 129 8.92 -8.80 31.43
N GLY A 130 9.01 -8.29 32.67
CA GLY A 130 10.19 -8.45 33.51
C GLY A 130 11.41 -7.60 33.12
N VAL A 131 11.31 -6.74 32.11
CA VAL A 131 12.39 -5.82 31.68
C VAL A 131 11.89 -4.40 31.39
N PRO A 132 12.75 -3.37 31.53
CA PRO A 132 12.42 -2.01 31.09
C PRO A 132 12.18 -1.93 29.57
N VAL A 133 11.35 -0.99 29.15
CA VAL A 133 10.98 -0.78 27.74
C VAL A 133 12.21 -0.56 26.85
N GLY A 134 13.19 0.23 27.28
CA GLY A 134 14.41 0.49 26.50
C GLY A 134 15.30 -0.74 26.27
N GLU A 135 15.16 -1.78 27.09
CA GLU A 135 15.97 -2.99 27.02
C GLU A 135 15.24 -4.16 26.34
N ALA A 136 13.94 -4.01 26.06
CA ALA A 136 13.09 -5.10 25.58
C ALA A 136 13.45 -5.65 24.19
N LEU A 137 14.11 -4.85 23.35
CA LEU A 137 14.67 -5.24 22.06
C LEU A 137 16.21 -5.42 22.10
N GLY A 138 16.82 -5.36 23.29
CA GLY A 138 18.26 -5.52 23.48
C GLY A 138 18.65 -6.93 23.92
N GLU A 139 19.85 -7.06 24.50
CA GLU A 139 20.35 -8.32 25.05
C GLU A 139 19.66 -8.66 26.38
N VAL A 140 18.45 -9.20 26.32
CA VAL A 140 17.64 -9.58 27.49
C VAL A 140 18.22 -10.80 28.22
N ALA A 141 18.92 -11.67 27.50
CA ALA A 141 19.76 -12.74 28.02
C ALA A 141 21.00 -12.92 27.11
N PRO A 142 22.08 -13.55 27.60
CA PRO A 142 23.30 -13.73 26.80
C PRO A 142 23.01 -14.34 25.42
N GLY A 143 23.47 -13.67 24.37
CA GLY A 143 23.31 -14.13 22.98
C GLY A 143 21.89 -14.01 22.41
N THR A 144 20.99 -13.27 23.06
CA THR A 144 19.65 -12.96 22.51
C THR A 144 19.65 -11.78 21.54
N SER A 145 20.69 -10.95 21.56
CA SER A 145 20.86 -9.86 20.60
C SER A 145 22.33 -9.83 20.19
N VAL A 146 22.60 -10.22 18.94
CA VAL A 146 23.93 -10.21 18.32
C VAL A 146 23.83 -9.39 17.04
N GLY A 147 24.71 -8.41 16.85
CA GLY A 147 24.72 -7.58 15.64
C GLY A 147 23.62 -6.50 15.55
N PHE A 148 22.54 -6.60 16.33
CA PHE A 148 21.53 -5.56 16.45
C PHE A 148 21.97 -4.45 17.42
N SER A 149 21.76 -3.18 17.03
CA SER A 149 22.04 -2.02 17.89
C SER A 149 21.00 -0.90 17.72
N PRO A 150 20.83 -0.02 18.73
CA PRO A 150 19.86 1.08 18.65
C PRO A 150 20.07 2.06 17.48
N ASN A 151 21.30 2.18 16.97
CA ASN A 151 21.67 3.06 15.87
C ASN A 151 22.14 2.27 14.63
N GLY A 152 21.80 0.99 14.54
CA GLY A 152 22.11 0.13 13.39
C GLY A 152 21.10 0.30 12.27
N ILE A 153 20.85 1.54 11.86
CA ILE A 153 19.88 1.92 10.82
C ILE A 153 20.53 3.03 9.98
N PRO A 154 20.49 2.95 8.64
CA PRO A 154 20.93 4.06 7.79
C PRO A 154 20.18 5.35 8.09
N SER A 155 20.81 6.50 7.84
CA SER A 155 20.14 7.80 7.97
C SER A 155 19.12 8.05 6.87
N ASP A 156 19.27 7.39 5.72
CA ASP A 156 18.33 7.44 4.61
C ASP A 156 17.89 6.01 4.31
N VAL A 157 16.60 5.77 4.40
CA VAL A 157 15.97 4.48 4.12
C VAL A 157 14.87 4.66 3.07
N SER A 158 14.96 5.67 2.21
CA SER A 158 13.98 5.94 1.16
C SER A 158 13.67 4.70 0.31
N ALA A 159 12.41 4.53 -0.05
CA ALA A 159 11.91 3.39 -0.80
C ALA A 159 12.49 3.31 -2.21
N ASP A 160 12.66 2.09 -2.72
CA ASP A 160 12.99 1.89 -4.14
C ASP A 160 11.86 2.39 -5.05
N PRO A 161 12.15 3.00 -6.20
CA PRO A 161 11.12 3.39 -7.17
C PRO A 161 10.35 2.17 -7.69
N VAL A 162 9.05 2.29 -7.93
CA VAL A 162 8.26 1.24 -8.62
C VAL A 162 8.47 1.30 -10.13
N MET A 163 8.64 2.50 -10.67
CA MET A 163 8.85 2.72 -12.09
C MET A 163 10.28 3.22 -12.34
N GLU A 164 11.00 2.52 -13.22
CA GLU A 164 12.15 3.14 -13.87
C GLU A 164 11.62 4.27 -14.77
N GLN A 165 12.00 5.52 -14.51
CA GLN A 165 11.66 6.63 -15.39
C GLN A 165 12.26 6.36 -16.79
N PRO A 166 11.43 6.25 -17.85
CA PRO A 166 11.95 6.18 -19.20
C PRO A 166 12.52 7.55 -19.59
N GLY A 167 13.84 7.71 -19.47
CA GLY A 167 14.57 8.86 -20.03
C GLY A 167 15.01 9.93 -19.03
N SER A 168 15.84 9.57 -18.05
CA SER A 168 16.61 10.50 -17.20
C SER A 168 17.64 11.36 -17.96
N ASP A 169 17.52 11.47 -19.29
CA ASP A 169 18.53 12.07 -20.17
C ASP A 169 17.92 13.11 -21.14
N ASN A 170 16.92 13.88 -20.71
CA ASN A 170 16.40 15.02 -21.50
C ASN A 170 16.09 16.29 -20.67
N PHE A 171 17.02 17.25 -20.77
CA PHE A 171 16.83 18.71 -20.91
C PHE A 171 15.82 19.45 -20.01
N ALA A 172 15.91 19.24 -18.69
CA ALA A 172 15.76 20.32 -17.72
C ALA A 172 16.65 19.97 -16.53
N ASP A 173 17.69 20.76 -16.31
CA ASP A 173 18.55 20.65 -15.13
C ASP A 173 17.73 21.13 -13.92
N SER A 174 16.96 20.22 -13.34
CA SER A 174 16.32 20.40 -12.05
C SER A 174 16.60 19.18 -11.20
N ASP A 175 17.13 19.44 -10.02
CA ASP A 175 17.23 18.55 -8.86
C ASP A 175 15.82 18.20 -8.36
N SER A 176 14.96 17.66 -9.24
CA SER A 176 13.75 16.95 -8.86
C SER A 176 14.28 15.68 -8.21
N GLY A 177 14.50 15.75 -6.90
CA GLY A 177 14.90 14.59 -6.10
C GLY A 177 14.09 13.38 -6.54
N GLU A 178 14.76 12.24 -6.65
CA GLU A 178 14.14 10.98 -7.07
C GLU A 178 12.76 10.88 -6.41
N VAL A 179 11.71 10.74 -7.23
CA VAL A 179 10.37 10.45 -6.72
C VAL A 179 10.45 9.01 -6.23
N THR A 180 11.04 8.83 -5.05
CA THR A 180 10.99 7.56 -4.34
C THR A 180 9.52 7.35 -3.99
N GLY A 181 8.99 6.16 -4.22
CA GLY A 181 7.61 5.80 -3.84
C GLY A 181 7.41 5.72 -2.31
N SER A 182 8.18 6.50 -1.54
CA SER A 182 8.18 6.54 -0.09
C SER A 182 6.92 7.20 0.42
N GLU A 183 6.37 6.65 1.49
CA GLU A 183 5.33 7.30 2.26
C GLU A 183 5.93 8.43 3.10
N ALA A 184 5.29 9.60 3.13
CA ALA A 184 5.79 10.74 3.87
C ALA A 184 6.12 10.42 5.34
N GLY A 185 7.39 10.60 5.73
CA GLY A 185 7.89 10.35 7.07
C GLY A 185 8.41 8.92 7.31
N THR A 186 8.48 8.07 6.27
CA THR A 186 9.04 6.71 6.34
C THR A 186 10.46 6.59 5.77
N GLU A 187 11.03 7.69 5.29
CA GLU A 187 12.35 7.78 4.64
C GLU A 187 13.52 7.73 5.64
N GLY A 188 13.21 7.71 6.95
CA GLY A 188 14.19 7.70 8.02
C GLY A 188 14.70 9.10 8.38
N GLY A 189 15.98 9.16 8.70
CA GLY A 189 16.65 10.35 9.26
C GLY A 189 17.12 10.12 10.69
N THR A 190 17.73 11.17 11.25
CA THR A 190 18.18 11.17 12.64
C THR A 190 17.61 12.35 13.41
N THR A 191 17.54 12.20 14.73
CA THR A 191 17.05 13.20 15.67
C THR A 191 18.16 13.61 16.63
N ALA A 192 18.09 14.85 17.14
CA ALA A 192 19.09 15.37 18.07
C ALA A 192 18.99 14.72 19.47
N THR A 193 17.77 14.42 19.89
CA THR A 193 17.47 13.78 21.19
C THR A 193 17.44 12.28 21.03
N THR A 194 18.07 11.56 21.96
CA THR A 194 18.02 10.10 21.97
C THR A 194 16.67 9.58 22.47
N GLY A 195 16.18 8.51 21.86
CA GLY A 195 15.03 7.74 22.33
C GLY A 195 15.32 6.87 23.55
N VAL A 196 14.33 6.06 23.94
CA VAL A 196 14.30 5.29 25.20
C VAL A 196 15.45 4.29 25.36
N ASN A 197 16.02 3.81 24.26
CA ASN A 197 17.17 2.89 24.25
C ASN A 197 18.46 3.52 23.70
N GLY A 198 18.53 4.86 23.62
CA GLY A 198 19.68 5.58 23.10
C GLY A 198 19.72 5.72 21.56
N SER A 199 18.70 5.24 20.85
CA SER A 199 18.59 5.44 19.40
C SER A 199 18.42 6.91 19.03
N ARG A 200 19.02 7.33 17.92
CA ARG A 200 18.77 8.63 17.27
C ARG A 200 17.96 8.51 16.00
N ALA A 201 17.52 7.31 15.62
CA ALA A 201 16.75 7.13 14.39
C ALA A 201 15.43 7.92 14.48
N ARG A 202 15.02 8.53 13.36
CA ARG A 202 13.70 9.14 13.22
C ARG A 202 12.68 8.01 12.99
N LEU A 203 11.74 7.84 13.92
CA LEU A 203 10.71 6.82 13.81
C LEU A 203 9.57 7.26 12.88
N PRO A 204 8.96 6.32 12.13
CA PRO A 204 7.85 6.61 11.21
C PRO A 204 6.52 6.80 11.97
N TYR A 205 5.48 7.21 11.23
CA TYR A 205 4.07 7.18 11.67
C TYR A 205 3.71 7.98 12.94
N GLY A 206 4.63 8.79 13.46
CA GLY A 206 4.44 9.49 14.74
C GLY A 206 4.69 8.60 15.97
N LEU A 207 5.43 7.49 15.81
CA LEU A 207 5.93 6.72 16.95
C LEU A 207 6.81 7.60 17.84
N ASP A 208 6.54 7.58 19.14
CA ASP A 208 7.24 8.40 20.13
C ASP A 208 8.58 7.76 20.51
N PRO A 209 9.73 8.37 20.15
CA PRO A 209 11.03 7.80 20.45
C PRO A 209 11.30 7.70 21.97
N ALA A 210 10.61 8.48 22.81
CA ALA A 210 10.75 8.39 24.26
C ALA A 210 10.08 7.15 24.87
N ARG A 211 9.21 6.46 24.11
CA ARG A 211 8.46 5.27 24.55
C ARG A 211 8.71 4.04 23.67
N THR A 212 9.25 4.22 22.47
CA THR A 212 9.43 3.16 21.48
C THR A 212 10.92 2.89 21.27
N PRO A 213 11.48 1.77 21.76
CA PRO A 213 12.83 1.37 21.41
C PRO A 213 12.86 0.95 19.93
N VAL A 214 14.04 1.04 19.33
CA VAL A 214 14.28 0.54 17.99
C VAL A 214 15.67 -0.06 17.92
N VAL A 215 15.83 -1.15 17.18
CA VAL A 215 17.14 -1.76 16.92
C VAL A 215 17.23 -2.13 15.44
N GLY A 216 18.45 -2.13 14.91
CA GLY A 216 18.69 -2.68 13.58
C GLY A 216 20.08 -3.30 13.43
N SER A 217 20.24 -4.13 12.40
CA SER A 217 21.46 -4.87 12.06
C SER A 217 22.43 -4.11 11.16
N TRP A 218 22.01 -2.97 10.58
CA TRP A 218 22.83 -2.23 9.64
C TRP A 218 24.12 -1.71 10.28
N ARG A 219 25.20 -1.77 9.49
CA ARG A 219 26.50 -1.19 9.84
C ARG A 219 27.26 -0.71 8.62
N SER A 220 28.02 0.37 8.79
CA SER A 220 28.84 0.95 7.72
C SER A 220 30.14 0.18 7.43
N GLY A 221 30.47 -0.85 8.23
CA GLY A 221 31.72 -1.58 8.18
C GLY A 221 31.56 -3.01 7.65
N THR A 222 32.42 -3.91 8.14
CA THR A 222 32.33 -5.34 7.81
C THR A 222 30.99 -5.91 8.26
N GLN A 223 30.22 -6.46 7.34
CA GLN A 223 28.97 -7.15 7.65
C GLN A 223 29.24 -8.42 8.47
N GLN A 224 28.29 -8.77 9.32
CA GLN A 224 28.34 -9.98 10.14
C GLN A 224 26.92 -10.48 10.34
N PRO A 225 26.73 -11.80 10.55
CA PRO A 225 25.41 -12.31 10.90
C PRO A 225 24.88 -11.64 12.16
N ALA A 226 23.59 -11.30 12.15
CA ALA A 226 22.90 -10.69 13.26
C ALA A 226 21.67 -11.53 13.63
N SER A 227 21.39 -11.62 14.93
CA SER A 227 20.16 -12.26 15.43
C SER A 227 19.62 -11.50 16.62
N LEU A 228 18.29 -11.42 16.68
CA LEU A 228 17.54 -10.77 17.72
C LEU A 228 16.45 -11.70 18.21
N ARG A 229 16.32 -11.80 19.53
CA ARG A 229 15.23 -12.43 20.24
C ARG A 229 14.82 -11.50 21.37
N SER A 230 13.72 -10.79 21.16
CA SER A 230 13.26 -9.79 22.13
C SER A 230 12.84 -10.42 23.46
N ALA A 231 12.59 -9.57 24.45
CA ALA A 231 11.81 -9.96 25.62
C ALA A 231 10.43 -10.48 25.21
N TRP A 232 9.80 -11.23 26.11
CA TRP A 232 8.39 -11.55 25.99
C TRP A 232 7.54 -10.30 26.25
N TYR A 233 6.55 -10.07 25.40
CA TYR A 233 5.52 -9.06 25.52
C TYR A 233 4.21 -9.72 25.93
N GLN A 234 3.54 -9.11 26.90
CA GLN A 234 2.27 -9.62 27.43
C GLN A 234 1.14 -9.29 26.44
N LEU A 235 0.37 -10.31 26.05
CA LEU A 235 -0.89 -10.07 25.34
C LEU A 235 -1.93 -9.52 26.33
N PRO A 236 -2.78 -8.55 25.93
CA PRO A 236 -3.79 -7.97 26.80
C PRO A 236 -4.74 -9.03 27.39
N ALA A 237 -5.24 -8.79 28.60
CA ALA A 237 -6.26 -9.67 29.17
C ALA A 237 -7.52 -9.68 28.28
N GLY A 238 -8.05 -10.87 27.98
CA GLY A 238 -9.23 -11.03 27.13
C GLY A 238 -9.01 -10.73 25.65
N TRP A 239 -7.76 -10.61 25.18
CA TRP A 239 -7.44 -10.36 23.76
C TRP A 239 -8.04 -11.41 22.82
N SER A 240 -8.29 -12.63 23.32
CA SER A 240 -8.86 -13.75 22.58
C SER A 240 -10.37 -13.96 22.79
N ASP A 241 -11.03 -13.10 23.58
CA ASP A 241 -12.47 -13.23 23.90
C ASP A 241 -13.39 -12.76 22.76
N GLN A 242 -12.88 -11.87 21.89
CA GLN A 242 -13.64 -11.29 20.77
C GLN A 242 -13.23 -11.91 19.42
N ASP A 243 -13.99 -11.60 18.37
CA ASP A 243 -13.60 -11.96 17.02
C ASP A 243 -12.30 -11.23 16.63
N ARG A 244 -11.24 -11.99 16.42
CA ARG A 244 -9.90 -11.51 16.06
C ARG A 244 -9.68 -11.40 14.55
N SER A 245 -10.66 -11.78 13.75
CA SER A 245 -10.56 -11.73 12.27
C SER A 245 -10.39 -10.30 11.75
N GLU A 246 -10.80 -9.30 12.53
CA GLU A 246 -10.72 -7.86 12.22
C GLU A 246 -9.55 -7.14 12.92
N SER A 247 -8.67 -7.87 13.62
CA SER A 247 -7.57 -7.29 14.41
C SER A 247 -6.20 -7.75 13.91
N LEU A 248 -5.20 -6.89 14.10
CA LEU A 248 -3.83 -7.12 13.63
C LEU A 248 -2.83 -7.09 14.79
N LEU A 249 -1.77 -7.88 14.66
CA LEU A 249 -0.48 -7.61 15.27
C LEU A 249 0.38 -6.87 14.24
N VAL A 250 1.00 -5.77 14.67
CA VAL A 250 1.80 -4.92 13.80
C VAL A 250 3.19 -4.67 14.39
N VAL A 251 4.18 -4.65 13.51
CA VAL A 251 5.56 -4.24 13.80
C VAL A 251 5.97 -3.22 12.76
N ALA A 252 6.50 -2.06 13.17
CA ALA A 252 7.17 -1.19 12.22
C ALA A 252 8.58 -1.75 11.97
N ALA A 253 8.91 -1.97 10.69
CA ALA A 253 10.20 -2.48 10.26
C ALA A 253 10.75 -1.67 9.10
N ALA A 254 12.06 -1.71 8.93
CA ALA A 254 12.76 -1.12 7.78
C ALA A 254 13.89 -2.05 7.34
N GLY A 255 14.35 -1.87 6.10
CA GLY A 255 15.40 -2.67 5.49
C GLY A 255 14.90 -3.69 4.47
N ARG A 256 15.82 -4.52 3.99
CA ARG A 256 15.59 -5.55 2.97
C ARG A 256 15.79 -6.90 3.63
N PHE A 257 14.74 -7.70 3.65
CA PHE A 257 14.72 -9.01 4.29
C PHE A 257 13.56 -9.83 3.73
N ASP A 258 13.70 -11.14 3.81
CA ASP A 258 12.68 -12.11 3.46
C ASP A 258 11.64 -12.26 4.59
N PRO A 259 10.39 -12.66 4.27
CA PRO A 259 9.34 -12.79 5.28
C PRO A 259 9.67 -13.73 6.46
N SER A 260 10.50 -14.75 6.23
CA SER A 260 10.92 -15.71 7.28
C SER A 260 11.97 -15.16 8.23
N GLU A 261 12.60 -14.04 7.90
CA GLU A 261 13.69 -13.46 8.69
C GLU A 261 13.18 -12.63 9.87
N VAL A 262 11.92 -12.17 9.83
CA VAL A 262 11.25 -11.48 10.94
C VAL A 262 9.96 -12.20 11.27
N VAL A 263 9.94 -12.88 12.42
CA VAL A 263 8.79 -13.66 12.87
C VAL A 263 8.39 -13.29 14.30
N VAL A 264 7.15 -13.58 14.65
CA VAL A 264 6.71 -13.52 16.05
C VAL A 264 6.51 -14.93 16.57
N GLN A 265 7.11 -15.20 17.72
CA GLN A 265 6.93 -16.44 18.47
C GLN A 265 5.92 -16.23 19.58
N TRP A 266 5.10 -17.23 19.87
CA TRP A 266 4.09 -17.20 20.92
C TRP A 266 4.31 -18.33 21.93
N ALA A 267 3.80 -18.12 23.15
CA ALA A 267 3.73 -19.14 24.20
C ALA A 267 2.52 -18.89 25.11
N GLY A 268 1.98 -19.97 25.68
CA GLY A 268 0.98 -19.96 26.73
C GLY A 268 1.55 -20.22 28.12
N ASP A 269 0.66 -20.29 29.12
CA ASP A 269 1.04 -20.48 30.52
C ASP A 269 1.45 -21.92 30.85
N GLY A 270 1.01 -22.90 30.05
CA GLY A 270 1.36 -24.31 30.19
C GLY A 270 2.71 -24.69 29.58
N ASP A 271 3.32 -23.79 28.80
CA ASP A 271 4.57 -24.06 28.10
C ASP A 271 5.80 -23.85 28.99
N ALA A 272 6.88 -24.57 28.67
CA ALA A 272 8.14 -24.43 29.39
C ALA A 272 8.62 -22.96 29.37
N ALA A 273 9.06 -22.47 30.53
CA ALA A 273 9.48 -21.08 30.67
C ALA A 273 10.64 -20.76 29.71
N GLY A 274 10.42 -19.83 28.78
CA GLY A 274 11.43 -19.38 27.81
C GLY A 274 11.37 -20.05 26.44
N GLU A 275 10.65 -21.16 26.29
CA GLU A 275 10.41 -21.82 25.01
C GLU A 275 9.16 -21.25 24.32
N ALA A 276 9.19 -21.23 22.99
CA ALA A 276 8.05 -20.84 22.17
C ALA A 276 7.27 -22.10 21.78
N ALA A 277 5.95 -22.04 21.82
CA ALA A 277 5.09 -23.12 21.35
C ALA A 277 4.88 -23.09 19.83
N GLY A 278 5.08 -21.93 19.21
CA GLY A 278 5.08 -21.78 17.76
C GLY A 278 5.53 -20.40 17.29
N SER A 279 5.52 -20.21 15.98
CA SER A 279 5.81 -18.93 15.32
C SER A 279 4.81 -18.63 14.21
N ILE A 280 4.66 -17.35 13.88
CA ILE A 280 3.93 -16.89 12.70
C ILE A 280 4.78 -15.84 11.96
N GLU A 281 4.65 -15.84 10.65
CA GLU A 281 5.25 -14.84 9.76
C GLU A 281 4.35 -13.61 9.63
N PHE A 282 4.94 -12.51 9.19
CA PHE A 282 4.20 -11.32 8.81
C PHE A 282 4.01 -11.25 7.30
N GLY A 283 2.90 -10.67 6.86
CA GLY A 283 2.81 -10.14 5.52
C GLY A 283 3.41 -8.74 5.44
N ASP A 284 4.11 -8.49 4.34
CA ASP A 284 4.78 -7.23 4.03
C ASP A 284 4.23 -6.69 2.71
N VAL A 285 3.64 -5.49 2.77
CA VAL A 285 3.02 -4.81 1.62
C VAL A 285 3.80 -3.55 1.25
N GLY A 286 4.61 -3.03 2.18
CA GLY A 286 5.24 -1.73 2.02
C GLY A 286 6.49 -1.79 1.15
N ALA A 287 7.03 -0.62 0.84
CA ALA A 287 8.22 -0.52 0.00
C ALA A 287 9.50 -0.73 0.82
N ALA A 288 10.34 -1.67 0.40
CA ALA A 288 11.69 -1.79 0.93
C ALA A 288 12.60 -0.69 0.33
N PRO A 289 13.62 -0.20 1.06
CA PRO A 289 13.95 -0.49 2.46
C PRO A 289 13.24 0.46 3.45
N ALA A 290 12.28 1.27 3.01
CA ALA A 290 11.60 2.24 3.85
C ALA A 290 10.87 1.62 5.04
N TRP A 291 10.61 2.48 6.02
CA TRP A 291 9.78 2.10 7.16
C TRP A 291 8.39 1.68 6.69
N ARG A 292 7.98 0.49 7.11
CA ARG A 292 6.68 -0.10 6.78
C ARG A 292 6.14 -0.93 7.93
N ASN A 293 4.83 -1.09 7.96
CA ASN A 293 4.18 -1.92 8.96
C ASN A 293 4.03 -3.36 8.45
N LEU A 294 4.75 -4.29 9.07
CA LEU A 294 4.56 -5.73 8.96
C LEU A 294 3.27 -6.15 9.69
N ARG A 295 2.50 -7.07 9.10
CA ARG A 295 1.11 -7.33 9.52
C ARG A 295 0.89 -8.82 9.72
N ALA A 296 0.34 -9.21 10.86
CA ALA A 296 -0.14 -10.56 11.09
C ALA A 296 -1.57 -10.51 11.64
N PRO A 297 -2.55 -11.19 11.03
CA PRO A 297 -3.90 -11.29 11.60
C PRO A 297 -3.83 -11.89 13.00
N LEU A 298 -4.50 -11.27 13.98
CA LEU A 298 -4.49 -11.83 15.34
C LEU A 298 -5.08 -13.22 15.38
N SER A 299 -6.00 -13.55 14.47
CA SER A 299 -6.57 -14.90 14.29
C SER A 299 -5.54 -15.99 13.99
N ALA A 300 -4.34 -15.64 13.50
CA ALA A 300 -3.25 -16.58 13.25
C ALA A 300 -2.53 -17.03 14.55
N ILE A 301 -2.65 -16.26 15.63
CA ILE A 301 -2.11 -16.62 16.95
C ILE A 301 -3.12 -17.54 17.66
N PRO A 302 -2.70 -18.68 18.23
CA PRO A 302 -3.61 -19.53 19.00
C PRO A 302 -4.20 -18.81 20.23
N ALA A 303 -5.44 -19.11 20.58
CA ALA A 303 -6.20 -18.38 21.61
C ALA A 303 -5.64 -18.55 23.03
N GLU A 304 -4.88 -19.64 23.25
CA GLU A 304 -4.17 -19.99 24.46
C GLU A 304 -2.86 -19.21 24.66
N ALA A 305 -2.39 -18.47 23.66
CA ALA A 305 -1.19 -17.65 23.78
C ALA A 305 -1.41 -16.53 24.80
N THR A 306 -0.48 -16.40 25.74
CA THR A 306 -0.49 -15.34 26.76
C THR A 306 0.61 -14.31 26.54
N ARG A 307 1.66 -14.69 25.80
CA ARG A 307 2.82 -13.85 25.52
C ARG A 307 3.37 -14.09 24.12
N ILE A 308 3.98 -13.06 23.55
CA ILE A 308 4.67 -13.10 22.26
C ILE A 308 6.05 -12.46 22.32
N ARG A 309 6.95 -12.82 21.42
CA ARG A 309 8.26 -12.15 21.26
C ARG A 309 8.63 -12.05 19.79
N LEU A 310 9.39 -11.03 19.44
CA LEU A 310 9.96 -10.90 18.11
C LEU A 310 11.27 -11.68 18.02
N VAL A 311 11.44 -12.35 16.88
CA VAL A 311 12.69 -12.97 16.47
C VAL A 311 13.05 -12.44 15.10
N ALA A 312 14.27 -11.92 14.97
CA ALA A 312 14.82 -11.53 13.69
C ALA A 312 16.18 -12.19 13.46
N THR A 313 16.44 -12.65 12.24
CA THR A 313 17.72 -13.26 11.84
C THR A 313 18.15 -12.62 10.53
N ASP A 314 19.40 -12.22 10.45
CA ASP A 314 20.02 -11.60 9.28
C ASP A 314 21.36 -12.31 9.06
N ASP A 315 21.34 -13.32 8.20
CA ASP A 315 22.51 -14.13 7.85
C ASP A 315 23.14 -13.70 6.51
N ASP A 316 22.54 -12.74 5.81
CA ASP A 316 23.05 -12.16 4.58
C ASP A 316 24.15 -11.13 4.91
N LEU A 317 25.24 -11.15 4.13
CA LEU A 317 26.38 -10.25 4.32
C LEU A 317 26.42 -9.14 3.27
N SER A 318 25.37 -9.01 2.45
CA SER A 318 25.15 -7.87 1.58
C SER A 318 24.98 -6.59 2.41
N PRO A 319 25.73 -5.50 2.15
CA PRO A 319 25.55 -4.23 2.86
C PRO A 319 24.15 -3.61 2.70
N ASP A 320 23.42 -3.99 1.65
CA ASP A 320 22.06 -3.52 1.36
C ASP A 320 20.99 -4.39 2.05
N HIS A 321 21.36 -5.57 2.54
CA HIS A 321 20.51 -6.44 3.35
C HIS A 321 20.71 -6.07 4.82
N TRP A 322 19.63 -5.66 5.47
CA TRP A 322 19.62 -5.33 6.89
C TRP A 322 18.18 -5.25 7.38
N ILE A 323 18.00 -5.34 8.69
CA ILE A 323 16.70 -5.36 9.35
C ILE A 323 16.71 -4.33 10.47
N ALA A 324 15.67 -3.50 10.55
CA ALA A 324 15.32 -2.78 11.76
C ALA A 324 13.88 -3.07 12.17
N VAL A 325 13.64 -3.12 13.48
CA VAL A 325 12.32 -3.42 14.06
C VAL A 325 12.02 -2.58 15.29
N THR A 326 10.74 -2.31 15.49
CA THR A 326 10.17 -1.77 16.74
C THR A 326 9.44 -2.87 17.53
N PRO A 327 8.98 -2.63 18.78
CA PRO A 327 8.16 -3.58 19.49
C PRO A 327 6.85 -3.88 18.76
N PRO A 328 6.25 -5.07 19.01
CA PRO A 328 4.95 -5.40 18.48
C PRO A 328 3.85 -4.58 19.16
N ARG A 329 2.82 -4.22 18.39
CA ARG A 329 1.63 -3.51 18.87
C ARG A 329 0.36 -4.12 18.32
N ILE A 330 -0.75 -3.98 19.06
CA ILE A 330 -2.09 -4.29 18.59
C ILE A 330 -2.80 -2.95 18.34
N PRO A 331 -2.98 -2.52 17.08
CA PRO A 331 -3.54 -1.21 16.76
C PRO A 331 -4.98 -1.02 17.26
N GLU A 332 -5.29 0.19 17.69
CA GLU A 332 -6.67 0.64 17.87
C GLU A 332 -7.19 1.22 16.55
N LEU A 333 -8.06 0.47 15.87
CA LEU A 333 -8.51 0.76 14.52
C LEU A 333 -9.90 1.41 14.50
N ARG A 334 -10.05 2.47 13.70
CA ARG A 334 -11.33 3.10 13.36
C ARG A 334 -11.47 3.22 11.85
N THR A 335 -12.68 3.26 11.30
CA THR A 335 -12.84 3.43 9.85
C THR A 335 -12.32 4.80 9.39
N LEU A 336 -11.88 4.91 8.14
CA LEU A 336 -11.46 6.19 7.57
C LEU A 336 -12.61 7.21 7.61
N GLN A 337 -13.84 6.76 7.40
CA GLN A 337 -15.03 7.61 7.54
C GLN A 337 -15.17 8.18 8.97
N ASP A 338 -14.89 7.39 10.00
CA ASP A 338 -14.94 7.83 11.40
C ASP A 338 -13.80 8.79 11.79
N VAL A 339 -12.66 8.71 11.08
CA VAL A 339 -11.47 9.53 11.31
C VAL A 339 -11.53 10.85 10.56
N VAL A 340 -11.73 10.78 9.24
CA VAL A 340 -11.68 11.93 8.31
C VAL A 340 -13.04 12.62 8.24
N GLY A 341 -14.13 11.84 8.31
CA GLY A 341 -15.49 12.34 8.16
C GLY A 341 -15.80 12.88 6.77
N SER A 342 -16.81 13.74 6.72
CA SER A 342 -17.36 14.35 5.49
C SER A 342 -17.32 15.87 5.48
N THR A 343 -16.58 16.48 6.42
CA THR A 343 -16.55 17.94 6.59
C THR A 343 -15.15 18.52 6.43
N ASP A 344 -14.13 17.82 6.93
CA ASP A 344 -12.75 18.23 6.76
C ASP A 344 -12.38 18.31 5.27
N PRO A 345 -11.61 19.34 4.85
CA PRO A 345 -11.13 19.44 3.48
C PRO A 345 -10.05 18.39 3.21
N VAL A 346 -10.26 17.58 2.18
CA VAL A 346 -9.38 16.50 1.77
C VAL A 346 -8.78 16.78 0.41
N LEU A 347 -7.47 16.65 0.27
CA LEU A 347 -6.80 16.51 -1.02
C LEU A 347 -6.97 15.05 -1.48
N LEU A 348 -8.01 14.80 -2.27
CA LEU A 348 -8.19 13.51 -2.93
C LEU A 348 -7.33 13.51 -4.20
N ASP A 349 -6.35 12.63 -4.26
CA ASP A 349 -5.63 12.40 -5.52
C ASP A 349 -6.64 11.92 -6.58
N TRP A 350 -6.42 12.29 -7.84
CA TRP A 350 -7.47 12.17 -8.86
C TRP A 350 -7.94 10.73 -9.11
N LEU A 351 -7.11 9.73 -8.82
CA LEU A 351 -7.43 8.31 -8.97
C LEU A 351 -8.44 7.79 -7.92
N VAL A 352 -8.49 8.41 -6.73
CA VAL A 352 -9.21 7.83 -5.59
C VAL A 352 -10.64 8.35 -5.43
N GLY A 353 -11.01 9.43 -6.13
CA GLY A 353 -12.26 10.16 -5.89
C GLY A 353 -13.53 9.31 -5.93
N LEU A 354 -13.61 8.30 -6.80
CA LEU A 354 -14.79 7.43 -6.90
C LEU A 354 -14.90 6.42 -5.75
N ALA A 355 -13.77 6.03 -5.15
CA ALA A 355 -13.75 5.11 -4.01
C ALA A 355 -14.11 5.80 -2.68
N PHE A 356 -13.95 7.13 -2.61
CA PHE A 356 -14.17 7.96 -1.41
C PHE A 356 -15.22 9.07 -1.64
N PRO A 357 -16.48 8.72 -1.97
CA PRO A 357 -17.50 9.70 -2.37
C PRO A 357 -18.01 10.59 -1.22
N CYS A 358 -17.77 10.20 0.04
CA CYS A 358 -18.22 10.93 1.22
C CYS A 358 -17.20 11.95 1.73
N GLN A 359 -15.94 11.86 1.32
CA GLN A 359 -14.89 12.80 1.72
C GLN A 359 -15.07 14.10 0.92
N ARG A 360 -15.01 15.24 1.60
CA ARG A 360 -15.19 16.54 0.95
C ARG A 360 -13.86 17.02 0.35
N PRO A 361 -13.75 17.21 -0.97
CA PRO A 361 -12.57 17.85 -1.54
C PRO A 361 -12.36 19.25 -0.97
N PHE A 362 -11.10 19.67 -0.80
CA PHE A 362 -10.80 21.06 -0.45
C PHE A 362 -11.31 22.01 -1.55
N GLY A 363 -11.91 23.13 -1.14
CA GLY A 363 -12.49 24.10 -2.07
C GLY A 363 -11.48 25.11 -2.60
N HIS A 364 -11.88 25.87 -3.61
CA HIS A 364 -11.21 27.11 -3.99
C HIS A 364 -12.23 28.19 -4.33
N GLN A 365 -11.93 29.44 -3.99
CA GLN A 365 -12.80 30.58 -4.28
C GLN A 365 -11.95 31.84 -4.49
N ASN A 366 -12.29 32.64 -5.51
CA ASN A 366 -11.63 33.91 -5.80
C ASN A 366 -10.10 33.82 -5.96
N GLY A 367 -9.60 32.69 -6.49
CA GLY A 367 -8.17 32.43 -6.68
C GLY A 367 -7.42 31.95 -5.43
N VAL A 368 -8.11 31.65 -4.33
CA VAL A 368 -7.52 31.13 -3.09
C VAL A 368 -8.10 29.75 -2.78
N THR A 369 -7.24 28.81 -2.39
CA THR A 369 -7.62 27.45 -2.00
C THR A 369 -7.87 27.37 -0.49
N GLU A 370 -8.77 26.47 -0.09
CA GLU A 370 -8.87 26.00 1.28
C GLU A 370 -7.64 25.15 1.63
N VAL A 371 -7.19 25.19 2.89
CA VAL A 371 -6.05 24.40 3.36
C VAL A 371 -6.54 22.96 3.67
N PRO A 372 -6.13 21.94 2.92
CA PRO A 372 -6.53 20.56 3.21
C PRO A 372 -5.89 20.07 4.50
N LYS A 373 -6.62 19.22 5.24
CA LYS A 373 -6.15 18.56 6.47
C LYS A 373 -5.66 17.13 6.24
N TRP A 374 -6.18 16.50 5.20
CA TRP A 374 -5.93 15.12 4.85
C TRP A 374 -5.58 15.03 3.37
N ARG A 375 -4.75 14.05 3.02
CA ARG A 375 -4.55 13.61 1.63
C ARG A 375 -4.81 12.11 1.54
N ILE A 376 -5.58 11.69 0.54
CA ILE A 376 -5.82 10.28 0.23
C ILE A 376 -5.13 9.99 -1.10
N LEU A 377 -4.21 9.03 -1.07
CA LEU A 377 -3.41 8.60 -2.21
C LEU A 377 -3.86 7.21 -2.68
N PRO A 378 -3.72 6.89 -3.98
CA PRO A 378 -3.87 5.52 -4.47
C PRO A 378 -2.69 4.66 -4.00
N ASP A 379 -2.67 3.38 -4.42
CA ASP A 379 -1.54 2.46 -4.19
C ASP A 379 -0.21 3.04 -4.67
N ARG A 380 0.91 2.51 -4.20
CA ARG A 380 2.25 3.09 -4.43
C ARG A 380 2.55 3.34 -5.92
N PHE A 381 2.23 2.39 -6.78
CA PHE A 381 2.40 2.54 -8.23
C PHE A 381 1.51 3.68 -8.76
N GLY A 382 0.24 3.68 -8.36
CA GLY A 382 -0.69 4.75 -8.68
C GLY A 382 -0.18 6.13 -8.24
N ALA A 383 0.39 6.25 -7.04
CA ALA A 383 0.84 7.52 -6.49
C ALA A 383 2.10 8.03 -7.22
N GLU A 384 3.09 7.17 -7.44
CA GLU A 384 4.34 7.50 -8.14
C GLU A 384 4.09 7.90 -9.59
N ALA A 385 3.22 7.17 -10.30
CA ALA A 385 2.91 7.46 -11.71
C ALA A 385 2.07 8.73 -11.91
N ASN A 386 1.29 9.14 -10.91
CA ASN A 386 0.22 10.13 -11.13
C ASN A 386 0.30 11.39 -10.27
N SER A 387 1.08 11.38 -9.17
CA SER A 387 1.39 12.61 -8.44
C SER A 387 2.07 13.68 -9.30
N PRO A 388 2.99 13.36 -10.23
CA PRO A 388 3.60 14.35 -11.11
C PRO A 388 2.60 15.14 -11.97
N VAL A 389 1.41 14.61 -12.24
CA VAL A 389 0.35 15.35 -12.96
C VAL A 389 -0.18 16.52 -12.12
N MET A 390 -0.04 16.47 -10.80
CA MET A 390 -0.56 17.43 -9.83
C MET A 390 0.55 18.23 -9.14
N ASP A 391 1.80 18.08 -9.58
CA ASP A 391 2.97 18.70 -8.97
C ASP A 391 3.08 20.21 -9.26
N TYR A 392 4.13 20.83 -8.73
CA TYR A 392 4.47 22.23 -9.02
C TYR A 392 4.67 22.50 -10.52
N LEU A 393 5.33 21.60 -11.25
CA LEU A 393 5.65 21.77 -12.68
C LEU A 393 4.40 21.73 -13.54
N GLY A 394 3.41 20.90 -13.20
CA GLY A 394 2.09 20.85 -13.81
C GLY A 394 1.16 21.98 -13.36
N GLY A 395 1.57 22.82 -12.39
CA GLY A 395 0.73 23.87 -11.81
C GLY A 395 -0.39 23.33 -10.92
N GLY A 396 -0.25 22.09 -10.44
CA GLY A 396 -1.24 21.41 -9.62
C GLY A 396 -1.19 21.78 -8.14
N PRO A 397 -2.13 21.23 -7.35
CA PRO A 397 -2.30 21.60 -5.94
C PRO A 397 -1.13 21.18 -5.04
N LEU A 398 -0.29 20.22 -5.45
CA LEU A 398 0.84 19.77 -4.62
C LEU A 398 1.88 20.86 -4.43
N GLY A 399 2.11 21.70 -5.44
CA GLY A 399 3.03 22.84 -5.31
C GLY A 399 2.61 23.85 -4.24
N ILE A 400 1.32 23.94 -3.92
CA ILE A 400 0.81 24.78 -2.81
C ILE A 400 0.98 24.03 -1.48
N THR A 401 0.55 22.76 -1.44
CA THR A 401 0.53 22.01 -0.19
C THR A 401 1.93 21.68 0.33
N GLU A 402 2.90 21.40 -0.54
CA GLU A 402 4.28 21.07 -0.14
C GLU A 402 5.01 22.27 0.48
N LEU A 403 4.65 23.50 0.09
CA LEU A 403 5.20 24.71 0.67
C LEU A 403 4.55 25.10 2.01
N LEU A 404 3.28 24.72 2.22
CA LEU A 404 2.47 25.15 3.36
C LEU A 404 2.38 24.09 4.47
N LEU A 405 2.42 22.81 4.08
CA LEU A 405 2.05 21.67 4.91
C LEU A 405 3.17 20.62 4.90
N ARG A 406 3.38 20.02 6.07
CA ARG A 406 4.19 18.81 6.24
C ARG A 406 3.25 17.59 6.24
N PRO A 407 3.38 16.67 5.29
CA PRO A 407 2.65 15.42 5.32
C PRO A 407 3.25 14.46 6.37
N ILE A 408 2.38 13.72 7.05
CA ILE A 408 2.73 12.55 7.87
C ILE A 408 1.79 11.42 7.48
N THR A 409 2.36 10.29 7.08
CA THR A 409 1.55 9.11 6.77
C THR A 409 0.99 8.48 8.04
N VAL A 410 -0.31 8.18 8.01
CA VAL A 410 -1.03 7.49 9.08
C VAL A 410 -1.15 6.01 8.71
N PRO A 411 -0.86 5.06 9.61
CA PRO A 411 -1.02 3.64 9.30
C PRO A 411 -2.47 3.29 8.99
N THR A 412 -2.66 2.63 7.86
CA THR A 412 -3.98 2.20 7.40
C THR A 412 -3.95 0.77 6.85
N TYR A 413 -5.09 0.11 6.95
CA TYR A 413 -5.25 -1.29 6.61
C TYR A 413 -6.60 -1.50 5.92
N LEU A 414 -6.64 -2.29 4.84
CA LEU A 414 -7.90 -2.66 4.22
C LEU A 414 -8.51 -3.85 4.96
N LYS A 415 -9.69 -3.63 5.55
CA LYS A 415 -10.42 -4.63 6.34
C LYS A 415 -10.57 -5.93 5.56
N THR A 416 -10.22 -7.06 6.18
CA THR A 416 -10.24 -8.43 5.60
C THR A 416 -9.32 -8.67 4.39
N ALA A 417 -8.62 -7.65 3.90
CA ALA A 417 -7.62 -7.74 2.83
C ALA A 417 -6.29 -7.14 3.32
N TRP A 418 -5.78 -7.69 4.43
CA TRP A 418 -4.63 -7.17 5.19
C TRP A 418 -3.34 -6.98 4.36
N PHE A 419 -3.20 -7.77 3.30
CA PHE A 419 -2.03 -7.79 2.42
C PHE A 419 -2.24 -7.04 1.11
N ARG A 420 -3.29 -6.23 1.01
CA ARG A 420 -3.56 -5.37 -0.14
C ARG A 420 -3.00 -3.97 0.12
N ASP A 421 -2.24 -3.46 -0.84
CA ASP A 421 -2.00 -2.02 -0.94
C ASP A 421 -3.25 -1.37 -1.54
N TRP A 422 -3.98 -0.61 -0.73
CA TRP A 422 -5.13 0.17 -1.17
C TRP A 422 -4.73 1.61 -1.51
N GLY A 423 -3.54 2.03 -1.10
CA GLY A 423 -3.11 3.41 -1.02
C GLY A 423 -2.77 3.85 0.40
N ALA A 424 -2.70 5.16 0.58
CA ALA A 424 -2.24 5.77 1.81
C ALA A 424 -3.12 6.94 2.25
N LEU A 425 -3.15 7.17 3.56
CA LEU A 425 -3.74 8.35 4.19
C LEU A 425 -2.62 9.18 4.81
N GLN A 426 -2.55 10.46 4.46
CA GLN A 426 -1.64 11.42 5.09
C GLN A 426 -2.42 12.47 5.86
N GLN A 427 -1.95 12.76 7.07
CA GLN A 427 -2.32 13.97 7.79
C GLN A 427 -1.42 15.12 7.32
N LEU A 428 -2.02 16.25 6.96
CA LEU A 428 -1.30 17.43 6.50
C LEU A 428 -1.22 18.46 7.63
N MET A 429 -0.01 18.65 8.18
CA MET A 429 0.21 19.57 9.29
C MET A 429 0.81 20.89 8.80
N PRO A 430 0.22 22.06 9.11
CA PRO A 430 0.81 23.33 8.74
C PRO A 430 2.20 23.55 9.36
N PHE A 431 3.16 24.05 8.58
CA PHE A 431 4.46 24.49 9.13
C PHE A 431 4.28 25.64 10.14
N TYR A 432 3.27 26.48 9.93
CA TYR A 432 2.90 27.60 10.81
C TYR A 432 1.47 27.42 11.34
N PRO A 433 1.29 26.68 12.45
CA PRO A 433 -0.04 26.29 12.94
C PRO A 433 -0.89 27.47 13.44
N ASN A 434 -0.26 28.59 13.77
CA ASN A 434 -0.95 29.80 14.23
C ASN A 434 -1.31 30.77 13.09
N ALA A 435 -1.06 30.40 11.83
CA ALA A 435 -1.44 31.21 10.69
C ALA A 435 -2.97 31.17 10.47
N GLU A 436 -3.58 32.32 10.20
CA GLU A 436 -5.02 32.44 9.95
C GLU A 436 -5.32 32.73 8.48
N PRO A 437 -6.50 32.32 7.95
CA PRO A 437 -6.93 32.66 6.60
C PRO A 437 -7.00 34.18 6.36
N ALA A 438 -6.55 34.61 5.18
CA ALA A 438 -6.59 36.02 4.80
C ALA A 438 -8.02 36.53 4.54
N ARG A 439 -8.31 37.77 4.94
CA ARG A 439 -9.56 38.46 4.58
C ARG A 439 -9.43 39.13 3.22
N LEU A 440 -10.13 38.61 2.21
CA LEU A 440 -10.06 39.13 0.84
C LEU A 440 -10.84 40.44 0.69
N ASN A 441 -10.19 41.46 0.12
CA ASN A 441 -10.85 42.69 -0.33
C ASN A 441 -11.25 42.53 -1.79
N LEU A 442 -12.51 42.18 -2.02
CA LEU A 442 -13.04 41.91 -3.35
C LEU A 442 -13.61 43.18 -4.00
N GLY A 443 -13.55 43.22 -5.33
CA GLY A 443 -14.11 44.29 -6.14
C GLY A 443 -14.44 43.80 -7.54
N THR A 444 -15.26 44.54 -8.26
CA THR A 444 -15.68 44.23 -9.63
C THR A 444 -15.24 45.34 -10.57
N THR A 445 -14.76 44.97 -11.76
CA THR A 445 -14.41 45.92 -12.82
C THR A 445 -14.95 45.42 -14.15
N GLU A 446 -15.52 46.31 -14.96
CA GLU A 446 -15.92 46.00 -16.33
C GLU A 446 -14.68 46.05 -17.25
N ARG A 447 -14.55 45.07 -18.15
CA ARG A 447 -13.44 44.91 -19.08
C ARG A 447 -13.96 44.50 -20.46
N SER A 448 -13.20 44.78 -21.50
CA SER A 448 -13.47 44.26 -22.85
C SER A 448 -13.32 42.74 -22.87
N GLY A 449 -14.08 42.04 -23.74
CA GLY A 449 -13.98 40.58 -23.92
C GLY A 449 -12.64 40.09 -24.50
N LEU A 450 -11.80 41.00 -24.99
CA LEU A 450 -10.44 40.71 -25.46
C LEU A 450 -9.36 41.22 -24.50
N TRP A 451 -9.75 41.74 -23.34
CA TRP A 451 -8.80 42.23 -22.35
C TRP A 451 -8.10 41.05 -21.67
N SER A 452 -6.76 41.10 -21.63
CA SER A 452 -5.91 40.23 -20.82
C SER A 452 -4.97 41.13 -20.01
N PRO A 453 -4.92 41.00 -18.68
CA PRO A 453 -4.06 41.86 -17.84
C PRO A 453 -2.57 41.62 -18.11
N ALA A 454 -2.20 40.36 -18.34
CA ALA A 454 -0.88 39.85 -18.66
C ALA A 454 -0.98 38.33 -18.92
N PRO A 455 0.03 37.69 -19.54
CA PRO A 455 0.17 36.24 -19.51
C PRO A 455 0.27 35.71 -18.07
N LEU A 456 -0.21 34.49 -17.84
CA LEU A 456 0.02 33.78 -16.58
C LEU A 456 1.50 33.37 -16.46
N ARG A 457 2.01 33.32 -15.23
CA ARG A 457 3.31 32.72 -14.95
C ARG A 457 3.19 31.20 -15.15
N LEU A 458 3.93 30.67 -16.11
CA LEU A 458 4.12 29.23 -16.26
C LEU A 458 5.16 28.76 -15.21
N SER A 459 4.96 27.56 -14.70
CA SER A 459 5.79 26.89 -13.68
C SER A 459 7.23 26.68 -14.11
#